data_AF-A0A0P6XTC9-F1
#
_entry.id   AF-A0A0P6XTC9-F1
#
_cell.length_a   1.000
_cell.length_b   1.000
_cell.length_c   1.000
_cell.angle_alpha   90.00
_cell.angle_beta   90.00
_cell.angle_gamma   90.00
#
_symmetry.space_group_name_H-M   'P 1'
#
loop_
_entity.id
_entity.type
_entity.pdbx_description
1 polymer ?
#
loop_
_entity_poly.entity_id
_entity_poly.type
_entity_poly.pdbx_seq_one_letter_code
_entity_poly.pdbx_strand_id
1 'polypeptide(L)'
;MMGNQSVRGALAGGGGWLAALPFAAYGLLSLAFHYPRFLPSFPFWLNPILIFYGLVLTGLLVGVMLGFPRWAYAFLFWAMITGWWLAGMRADGVLLARSLWVAVPVALVSGVLLRRSTQPLKRMLAGLWRDWTLLAFGFFTFIGWFVVLFDENHHPFLYGFILVATFLLVTAVWFYSRLQNPLARALVLVGGAAGVVIVDLINSLTWDWRAYYNLRDDGQLSYYSPLGLIAIAGLLGVMALTGYLTRRRNSKQTLNGV
;
A
#
# COMPACT_ATOMS: atom_id res chain seq x y z
N MET A 1 -31.42 21.55 14.81
CA MET A 1 -30.36 20.50 14.74
C MET A 1 -29.23 20.91 13.79
N MET A 2 -28.43 21.94 14.12
CA MET A 2 -27.36 22.49 13.26
C MET A 2 -25.92 22.25 13.79
N GLY A 3 -25.73 21.44 14.83
CA GLY A 3 -24.46 21.38 15.58
C GLY A 3 -23.40 20.36 15.13
N ASN A 4 -23.53 19.67 13.99
CA ASN A 4 -22.66 18.50 13.70
C ASN A 4 -21.88 18.54 12.38
N GLN A 5 -21.87 19.67 11.66
CA GLN A 5 -21.08 19.78 10.41
C GLN A 5 -19.62 20.20 10.65
N SER A 6 -19.32 20.98 11.69
CA SER A 6 -17.94 21.45 11.95
C SER A 6 -16.99 20.33 12.40
N VAL A 7 -17.45 19.40 13.25
CA VAL A 7 -16.63 18.28 13.74
C VAL A 7 -16.31 17.26 12.62
N ARG A 8 -17.20 17.09 11.64
CA ARG A 8 -16.97 16.22 10.48
C ARG A 8 -15.91 16.80 9.52
N GLY A 9 -15.79 18.12 9.42
CA GLY A 9 -14.76 18.79 8.63
C GLY A 9 -13.35 18.62 9.22
N ALA A 10 -13.22 18.72 10.54
CA ALA A 10 -11.92 18.57 11.22
C ALA A 10 -11.35 17.14 11.10
N LEU A 11 -12.18 16.11 11.22
CA LEU A 11 -11.77 14.72 11.01
C LEU A 11 -11.50 14.39 9.54
N ALA A 12 -12.05 15.16 8.60
CA ALA A 12 -11.81 14.98 7.17
C ALA A 12 -10.43 15.52 6.73
N GLY A 13 -9.92 16.58 7.39
CA GLY A 13 -8.59 17.15 7.10
C GLY A 13 -7.42 16.38 7.72
N GLY A 14 -7.63 15.77 8.88
CA GLY A 14 -6.59 15.03 9.62
C GLY A 14 -6.29 13.63 9.08
N GLY A 15 -7.13 13.02 8.24
CA GLY A 15 -6.98 11.61 7.86
C GLY A 15 -5.77 11.26 6.97
N GLY A 16 -5.11 12.26 6.38
CA GLY A 16 -4.04 12.01 5.40
C GLY A 16 -2.80 11.32 5.98
N TRP A 17 -2.40 11.66 7.21
CA TRP A 17 -1.25 11.02 7.85
C TRP A 17 -1.56 9.57 8.25
N LEU A 18 -2.80 9.28 8.68
CA LEU A 18 -3.25 7.91 8.96
C LEU A 18 -3.17 7.03 7.72
N ALA A 19 -3.54 7.56 6.55
CA ALA A 19 -3.46 6.81 5.30
C ALA A 19 -2.01 6.51 4.89
N ALA A 20 -1.07 7.41 5.21
CA ALA A 20 0.36 7.27 4.89
C ALA A 20 1.12 6.38 5.89
N LEU A 21 0.60 6.21 7.11
CA LEU A 21 1.21 5.42 8.17
C LEU A 21 1.60 3.99 7.76
N PRO A 22 0.75 3.17 7.11
CA PRO A 22 1.16 1.82 6.73
C PRO A 22 2.29 1.80 5.68
N PHE A 23 2.41 2.84 4.84
CA PHE A 23 3.53 2.95 3.89
C PHE A 23 4.84 3.28 4.61
N ALA A 24 4.79 4.22 5.57
CA ALA A 24 5.96 4.54 6.40
C ALA A 24 6.39 3.33 7.24
N ALA A 25 5.43 2.64 7.85
CA ALA A 25 5.68 1.44 8.65
C ALA A 25 6.28 0.30 7.80
N TYR A 26 5.81 0.11 6.56
CA TYR A 26 6.40 -0.87 5.65
C TYR A 26 7.82 -0.50 5.21
N GLY A 27 8.10 0.78 4.96
CA GLY A 27 9.47 1.23 4.68
C GLY A 27 10.43 0.98 5.84
N LEU A 28 10.00 1.31 7.06
CA LEU A 28 10.78 1.00 8.28
C LEU A 28 10.96 -0.50 8.48
N LEU A 29 9.92 -1.30 8.18
CA LEU A 29 9.99 -2.75 8.18
C LEU A 29 11.06 -3.27 7.21
N SER A 30 11.07 -2.78 5.97
CA SER A 30 12.07 -3.15 4.97
C SER A 30 13.49 -2.79 5.41
N LEU A 31 13.69 -1.64 6.06
CA LEU A 31 14.99 -1.28 6.64
C LEU A 31 15.42 -2.25 7.74
N ALA A 32 14.49 -2.63 8.63
CA ALA A 32 14.75 -3.54 9.72
C ALA A 32 15.10 -4.96 9.23
N PHE A 33 14.45 -5.43 8.16
CA PHE A 33 14.74 -6.74 7.55
C PHE A 33 16.16 -6.86 7.02
N HIS A 34 16.70 -5.77 6.44
CA HIS A 34 18.04 -5.77 5.85
C HIS A 34 19.17 -5.56 6.88
N TYR A 35 18.83 -5.36 8.16
CA TYR A 35 19.81 -5.16 9.22
C TYR A 35 20.03 -6.45 10.04
N PRO A 36 20.97 -7.33 9.66
CA PRO A 36 21.11 -8.68 10.23
C PRO A 36 21.44 -8.69 11.72
N ARG A 37 21.96 -7.59 12.28
CA ARG A 37 22.30 -7.48 13.70
C ARG A 37 21.13 -7.10 14.60
N PHE A 38 20.01 -6.60 14.05
CA PHE A 38 18.87 -6.20 14.87
C PHE A 38 17.96 -7.35 15.26
N LEU A 39 18.00 -8.50 14.56
CA LEU A 39 17.06 -9.60 14.75
C LEU A 39 17.70 -10.94 15.17
N PRO A 40 18.64 -11.01 16.14
CA PRO A 40 19.11 -12.30 16.63
C PRO A 40 17.96 -13.02 17.36
N SER A 41 17.49 -14.14 16.79
CA SER A 41 16.63 -15.14 17.46
C SER A 41 15.41 -14.57 18.19
N PHE A 42 14.68 -13.63 17.57
CA PHE A 42 13.39 -13.25 18.11
C PHE A 42 12.42 -14.44 18.02
N PRO A 43 11.60 -14.68 19.06
CA PRO A 43 10.46 -15.58 18.93
C PRO A 43 9.64 -15.24 17.69
N PHE A 44 9.05 -16.23 17.03
CA PHE A 44 8.34 -16.02 15.76
C PHE A 44 7.28 -14.90 15.83
N TRP A 45 6.65 -14.69 16.98
CA TRP A 45 5.63 -13.65 17.20
C TRP A 45 6.18 -12.21 17.23
N LEU A 46 7.50 -12.05 17.41
CA LEU A 46 8.20 -10.78 17.29
C LEU A 46 8.80 -10.58 15.88
N ASN A 47 8.42 -11.42 14.90
CA ASN A 47 8.81 -11.20 13.52
C ASN A 47 8.26 -9.83 13.04
N PRO A 48 9.13 -8.93 12.54
CA PRO A 48 8.72 -7.59 12.09
C PRO A 48 7.54 -7.60 11.11
N ILE A 49 7.44 -8.61 10.23
CA ILE A 49 6.33 -8.73 9.28
C ILE A 49 4.98 -8.97 9.96
N LEU A 50 4.96 -9.76 11.04
CA LEU A 50 3.76 -10.08 11.80
C LEU A 50 3.36 -8.89 12.66
N ILE A 51 4.33 -8.14 13.19
CA ILE A 51 4.10 -6.87 13.89
C ILE A 51 3.46 -5.86 12.92
N PHE A 52 4.01 -5.71 11.71
CA PHE A 52 3.42 -4.86 10.68
C PHE A 52 2.02 -5.34 10.30
N TYR A 53 1.82 -6.65 10.13
CA TYR A 53 0.51 -7.19 9.80
C TYR A 53 -0.53 -6.92 10.91
N GLY A 54 -0.14 -7.11 12.16
CA GLY A 54 -0.96 -6.77 13.33
C GLY A 54 -1.30 -5.28 13.40
N LEU A 55 -0.34 -4.41 13.09
CA LEU A 55 -0.55 -2.96 12.99
C LEU A 55 -1.58 -2.62 11.92
N VAL A 56 -1.47 -3.21 10.71
CA VAL A 56 -2.41 -2.88 9.63
C VAL A 56 -3.81 -3.42 9.89
N LEU A 57 -3.94 -4.60 10.50
CA LEU A 57 -5.21 -5.16 10.95
C LEU A 57 -5.85 -4.31 12.06
N THR A 58 -5.05 -3.79 12.99
CA THR A 58 -5.52 -2.90 14.05
C THR A 58 -6.03 -1.58 13.45
N GLY A 59 -5.29 -0.98 12.52
CA GLY A 59 -5.75 0.23 11.81
C GLY A 59 -7.03 -0.02 11.02
N LEU A 60 -7.16 -1.18 10.37
CA LEU A 60 -8.39 -1.59 9.68
C LEU A 60 -9.57 -1.73 10.65
N LEU A 61 -9.38 -2.40 11.79
CA LEU A 61 -10.39 -2.55 12.84
C LEU A 61 -10.88 -1.18 13.35
N VAL A 62 -9.95 -0.28 13.68
CA VAL A 62 -10.27 1.10 14.09
C VAL A 62 -11.03 1.84 12.97
N GLY A 63 -10.62 1.66 11.71
CA GLY A 63 -11.32 2.21 10.56
C GLY A 63 -12.78 1.74 10.48
N VAL A 64 -13.04 0.45 10.65
CA VAL A 64 -14.41 -0.11 10.68
C VAL A 64 -15.21 0.48 11.85
N MET A 65 -14.63 0.52 13.06
CA MET A 65 -15.26 1.09 14.25
C MET A 65 -15.63 2.56 14.04
N LEU A 66 -14.81 3.34 13.32
CA LEU A 66 -15.07 4.75 12.99
C LEU A 66 -15.96 4.96 11.76
N GLY A 67 -16.35 3.89 11.06
CA GLY A 67 -17.38 3.94 10.02
C GLY A 67 -16.83 3.97 8.62
N PHE A 68 -15.64 3.39 8.49
CA PHE A 68 -14.86 3.25 7.28
C PHE A 68 -14.48 4.60 6.65
N PRO A 69 -13.75 5.46 7.38
CA PRO A 69 -13.20 6.69 6.82
C PRO A 69 -12.23 6.36 5.68
N ARG A 70 -11.97 7.34 4.81
CA ARG A 70 -11.19 7.11 3.58
C ARG A 70 -9.76 6.62 3.82
N TRP A 71 -9.12 6.98 4.93
CA TRP A 71 -7.78 6.46 5.26
C TRP A 71 -7.78 4.96 5.53
N ALA A 72 -8.93 4.37 5.94
CA ALA A 72 -9.03 2.94 6.24
C ALA A 72 -8.81 2.05 5.01
N TYR A 73 -8.97 2.59 3.79
CA TYR A 73 -8.62 1.86 2.57
C TYR A 73 -7.13 1.53 2.48
N ALA A 74 -6.25 2.38 3.01
CA ALA A 74 -4.82 2.06 3.04
C ALA A 74 -4.54 0.82 3.90
N PHE A 75 -5.12 0.78 5.09
CA PHE A 75 -5.02 -0.38 5.97
C PHE A 75 -5.67 -1.63 5.37
N LEU A 76 -6.81 -1.49 4.68
CA LEU A 76 -7.45 -2.59 3.96
C LEU A 76 -6.52 -3.18 2.89
N PHE A 77 -5.98 -2.35 1.98
CA PHE A 77 -5.14 -2.85 0.90
C PHE A 77 -3.84 -3.45 1.40
N TRP A 78 -3.20 -2.83 2.39
CA TRP A 78 -2.02 -3.40 3.04
C TRP A 78 -2.35 -4.73 3.74
N ALA A 79 -3.43 -4.81 4.51
CA ALA A 79 -3.84 -6.06 5.14
C ALA A 79 -4.12 -7.17 4.11
N MET A 80 -4.77 -6.85 2.97
CA MET A 80 -5.03 -7.81 1.91
C MET A 80 -3.73 -8.32 1.24
N ILE A 81 -2.82 -7.41 0.88
CA ILE A 81 -1.56 -7.76 0.21
C ILE A 81 -0.65 -8.53 1.15
N THR A 82 -0.47 -8.07 2.39
CA THR A 82 0.35 -8.76 3.39
C THR A 82 -0.24 -10.12 3.76
N GLY A 83 -1.56 -10.21 3.95
CA GLY A 83 -2.23 -11.49 4.21
C GLY A 83 -2.10 -12.47 3.05
N TRP A 84 -2.16 -11.98 1.80
CA TRP A 84 -1.94 -12.80 0.60
C TRP A 84 -0.49 -13.30 0.50
N TRP A 85 0.48 -12.42 0.71
CA TRP A 85 1.90 -12.75 0.66
C TRP A 85 2.28 -13.78 1.74
N LEU A 86 1.83 -13.55 2.99
CA LEU A 86 2.10 -14.45 4.10
C LEU A 86 1.48 -15.84 3.92
N ALA A 87 0.37 -15.97 3.18
CA ALA A 87 -0.26 -17.27 2.92
C ALA A 87 0.61 -18.20 2.04
N GLY A 88 1.62 -17.66 1.36
CA GLY A 88 2.59 -18.44 0.58
C GLY A 88 3.87 -18.78 1.34
N MET A 89 4.09 -18.22 2.52
CA MET A 89 5.34 -18.39 3.27
C MET A 89 5.35 -19.66 4.12
N ARG A 90 6.55 -20.22 4.34
CA ARG A 90 6.78 -21.30 5.30
C ARG A 90 7.62 -20.78 6.45
N ALA A 91 7.19 -21.04 7.68
CA ALA A 91 7.97 -20.83 8.90
C ALA A 91 8.25 -22.19 9.53
N ASP A 92 9.53 -22.53 9.74
CA ASP A 92 9.95 -23.82 10.30
C ASP A 92 9.36 -25.04 9.57
N GLY A 93 9.28 -24.96 8.24
CA GLY A 93 8.69 -26.01 7.39
C GLY A 93 7.16 -26.07 7.39
N VAL A 94 6.49 -25.35 8.29
CA VAL A 94 5.04 -25.20 8.34
C VAL A 94 4.63 -24.08 7.40
N LEU A 95 3.81 -24.40 6.40
CA LEU A 95 3.16 -23.38 5.58
C LEU A 95 2.31 -22.51 6.52
N LEU A 96 2.63 -21.22 6.58
CA LEU A 96 1.80 -20.23 7.25
C LEU A 96 0.48 -20.22 6.48
N ALA A 97 -0.44 -21.04 6.96
CA ALA A 97 -1.58 -21.50 6.20
C ALA A 97 -2.48 -20.33 5.77
N ARG A 98 -3.50 -20.63 4.96
CA ARG A 98 -4.61 -19.71 4.62
C ARG A 98 -5.25 -19.01 5.84
N SER A 99 -4.97 -19.45 7.06
CA SER A 99 -5.37 -18.83 8.33
C SER A 99 -4.92 -17.37 8.47
N LEU A 100 -3.75 -16.96 7.98
CA LEU A 100 -3.34 -15.56 8.07
C LEU A 100 -4.20 -14.65 7.19
N TRP A 101 -4.67 -15.15 6.05
CA TRP A 101 -5.62 -14.43 5.20
C TRP A 101 -7.00 -14.28 5.87
N VAL A 102 -7.39 -15.21 6.75
CA VAL A 102 -8.62 -15.15 7.56
C VAL A 102 -8.58 -14.01 8.59
N ALA A 103 -7.39 -13.51 8.97
CA ALA A 103 -7.30 -12.39 9.89
C ALA A 103 -7.95 -11.10 9.34
N VAL A 104 -7.95 -10.89 8.02
CA VAL A 104 -8.62 -9.73 7.37
C VAL A 104 -10.14 -9.76 7.58
N PRO A 105 -10.89 -10.82 7.18
CA PRO A 105 -12.31 -10.90 7.46
C PRO A 105 -12.61 -10.93 8.96
N VAL A 106 -11.76 -11.53 9.81
CA VAL A 106 -11.93 -11.47 11.26
C VAL A 106 -11.86 -10.02 11.77
N ALA A 107 -10.89 -9.21 11.34
CA ALA A 107 -10.82 -7.80 11.73
C ALA A 107 -12.05 -7.01 11.27
N LEU A 108 -12.53 -7.25 10.04
CA LEU A 108 -13.74 -6.63 9.51
C LEU A 108 -15.00 -7.02 10.30
N VAL A 109 -15.20 -8.32 10.56
CA VAL A 109 -16.35 -8.85 11.30
C VAL A 109 -16.32 -8.38 12.75
N SER A 110 -15.18 -8.47 13.42
CA SER A 110 -15.02 -7.96 14.79
C SER A 110 -15.33 -6.47 14.87
N GLY A 111 -14.87 -5.66 13.91
CA GLY A 111 -15.21 -4.23 13.87
C GLY A 111 -16.71 -3.97 13.71
N VAL A 112 -17.39 -4.76 12.87
CA VAL A 112 -18.85 -4.69 12.70
C VAL A 112 -19.60 -5.11 13.96
N LEU A 113 -19.16 -6.18 14.62
CA LEU A 113 -19.76 -6.68 15.86
C LEU A 113 -19.57 -5.67 17.00
N LEU A 114 -18.36 -5.12 17.17
CA LEU A 114 -18.06 -4.10 18.17
C LEU A 114 -18.87 -2.82 17.93
N ARG A 115 -19.00 -2.39 16.68
CA ARG A 115 -19.84 -1.23 16.31
C ARG A 115 -21.34 -1.54 16.33
N ARG A 116 -21.72 -2.83 16.35
CA ARG A 116 -23.11 -3.32 16.21
C ARG A 116 -23.82 -2.77 14.97
N SER A 117 -23.11 -2.63 13.85
CA SER A 117 -23.65 -2.03 12.63
C SER A 117 -22.93 -2.51 11.38
N THR A 118 -23.69 -2.93 10.37
CA THR A 118 -23.17 -3.28 9.03
C THR A 118 -22.95 -2.05 8.13
N GLN A 119 -23.29 -0.85 8.60
CA GLN A 119 -23.13 0.40 7.84
C GLN A 119 -21.68 0.67 7.37
N PRO A 120 -20.61 0.38 8.14
CA PRO A 120 -19.23 0.56 7.67
C PRO A 120 -18.91 -0.26 6.43
N LEU A 121 -19.34 -1.52 6.36
CA LEU A 121 -19.12 -2.38 5.18
C LEU A 121 -19.87 -1.84 3.96
N LYS A 122 -21.13 -1.41 4.14
CA LYS A 122 -21.89 -0.75 3.07
C LYS A 122 -21.19 0.50 2.56
N ARG A 123 -20.60 1.30 3.47
CA ARG A 123 -19.82 2.50 3.10
C ARG A 123 -18.52 2.16 2.40
N MET A 124 -17.82 1.10 2.82
CA MET A 124 -16.62 0.59 2.16
C MET A 124 -16.92 0.21 0.70
N LEU A 125 -17.93 -0.65 0.49
CA LEU A 125 -18.29 -1.10 -0.84
C LEU A 125 -18.84 0.05 -1.70
N ALA A 126 -19.70 0.89 -1.14
CA ALA A 126 -20.21 2.07 -1.84
C ALA A 126 -19.10 3.08 -2.18
N GLY A 127 -18.07 3.21 -1.33
CA GLY A 127 -16.92 4.07 -1.59
C GLY A 127 -16.11 3.58 -2.77
N LEU A 128 -15.73 2.29 -2.81
CA LEU A 128 -15.07 1.68 -3.97
C LEU A 128 -15.88 1.84 -5.26
N TRP A 129 -17.20 1.68 -5.16
CA TRP A 129 -18.09 1.83 -6.32
C TRP A 129 -18.24 3.27 -6.81
N ARG A 130 -18.24 4.24 -5.90
CA ARG A 130 -18.43 5.67 -6.22
C ARG A 130 -17.13 6.35 -6.65
N ASP A 131 -16.00 5.97 -6.06
CA ASP A 131 -14.70 6.61 -6.27
C ASP A 131 -13.67 5.59 -6.75
N TRP A 132 -13.53 5.46 -8.07
CA TRP A 132 -12.62 4.48 -8.67
C TRP A 132 -11.15 4.85 -8.46
N THR A 133 -10.83 6.05 -7.98
CA THR A 133 -9.45 6.38 -7.57
C THR A 133 -8.98 5.54 -6.39
N LEU A 134 -9.89 4.89 -5.65
CA LEU A 134 -9.53 3.91 -4.63
C LEU A 134 -8.97 2.60 -5.23
N LEU A 135 -9.36 2.24 -6.46
CA LEU A 135 -8.74 1.13 -7.18
C LEU A 135 -7.31 1.48 -7.60
N ALA A 136 -7.10 2.71 -8.10
CA ALA A 136 -5.74 3.20 -8.35
C ALA A 136 -4.88 3.20 -7.08
N PHE A 137 -5.48 3.53 -5.94
CA PHE A 137 -4.80 3.44 -4.64
C PHE A 137 -4.43 2.00 -4.26
N GLY A 138 -5.29 1.02 -4.56
CA GLY A 138 -4.98 -0.40 -4.41
C GLY A 138 -3.79 -0.85 -5.27
N PHE A 139 -3.78 -0.52 -6.57
CA PHE A 139 -2.65 -0.81 -7.46
C PHE A 139 -1.36 -0.11 -7.02
N PHE A 140 -1.46 1.14 -6.59
CA PHE A 140 -0.34 1.88 -6.01
C PHE A 140 0.25 1.16 -4.78
N THR A 141 -0.62 0.67 -3.89
CA THR A 141 -0.20 -0.10 -2.71
C THR A 141 0.53 -1.38 -3.12
N PHE A 142 0.02 -2.10 -4.13
CA PHE A 142 0.65 -3.30 -4.67
C PHE A 142 2.04 -3.02 -5.26
N ILE A 143 2.18 -1.97 -6.09
CA ILE A 143 3.48 -1.55 -6.64
C ILE A 143 4.43 -1.18 -5.51
N GLY A 144 3.98 -0.40 -4.52
CA GLY A 144 4.80 -0.01 -3.37
C GLY A 144 5.28 -1.22 -2.56
N TRP A 145 4.39 -2.19 -2.30
CA TRP A 145 4.75 -3.44 -1.63
C TRP A 145 5.82 -4.21 -2.42
N PHE A 146 5.61 -4.39 -3.72
CA PHE A 146 6.53 -5.14 -4.59
C PHE A 146 7.91 -4.50 -4.68
N VAL A 147 7.95 -3.17 -4.89
CA VAL A 147 9.20 -2.46 -5.14
C VAL A 147 9.99 -2.22 -3.85
N VAL A 148 9.34 -1.88 -2.73
CA VAL A 148 10.03 -1.60 -1.46
C VAL A 148 10.46 -2.87 -0.73
N LEU A 149 10.08 -4.05 -1.23
CA LEU A 149 10.55 -5.33 -0.69
C LEU A 149 12.08 -5.43 -0.81
N PHE A 150 12.66 -5.02 -1.95
CA PHE A 150 14.08 -5.18 -2.31
C PHE A 150 14.65 -6.54 -1.85
N ASP A 151 13.83 -7.58 -1.91
CA ASP A 151 14.19 -8.90 -1.38
C ASP A 151 15.42 -9.42 -2.11
N GLU A 152 16.33 -10.03 -1.36
CA GLU A 152 17.63 -10.52 -1.84
C GLU A 152 18.60 -9.45 -2.40
N ASN A 153 18.27 -8.16 -2.28
CA ASN A 153 19.14 -7.08 -2.72
C ASN A 153 20.23 -6.80 -1.69
N HIS A 154 21.48 -6.70 -2.15
CA HIS A 154 22.63 -6.43 -1.29
C HIS A 154 23.43 -5.20 -1.74
N HIS A 155 22.79 -4.26 -2.43
CA HIS A 155 23.42 -3.03 -2.88
C HIS A 155 24.04 -2.26 -1.70
N PRO A 156 25.29 -1.74 -1.78
CA PRO A 156 25.90 -0.95 -0.71
C PRO A 156 25.11 0.30 -0.27
N PHE A 157 24.25 0.84 -1.14
CA PHE A 157 23.39 2.00 -0.86
C PHE A 157 21.91 1.62 -0.66
N LEU A 158 21.61 0.34 -0.44
CA LEU A 158 20.25 -0.20 -0.37
C LEU A 158 19.34 0.58 0.59
N TYR A 159 19.84 0.90 1.79
CA TYR A 159 19.08 1.67 2.78
C TYR A 159 18.65 3.05 2.24
N GLY A 160 19.50 3.70 1.45
CA GLY A 160 19.17 4.96 0.79
C GLY A 160 18.04 4.79 -0.23
N PHE A 161 18.08 3.75 -1.04
CA PHE A 161 17.01 3.43 -1.99
C PHE A 161 15.68 3.12 -1.28
N ILE A 162 15.69 2.32 -0.22
CA ILE A 162 14.49 2.03 0.60
C ILE A 162 13.92 3.32 1.21
N LEU A 163 14.77 4.19 1.77
CA LEU A 163 14.33 5.47 2.35
C LEU A 163 13.69 6.39 1.32
N VAL A 164 14.33 6.55 0.15
CA VAL A 164 13.81 7.39 -0.94
C VAL A 164 12.49 6.83 -1.46
N ALA A 165 12.41 5.53 -1.72
CA ALA A 165 11.18 4.89 -2.18
C ALA A 165 10.05 5.05 -1.15
N THR A 166 10.34 4.82 0.14
CA THR A 166 9.38 5.02 1.24
C THR A 166 8.89 6.47 1.29
N PHE A 167 9.80 7.44 1.18
CA PHE A 167 9.46 8.86 1.19
C PHE A 167 8.54 9.24 0.03
N LEU A 168 8.83 8.74 -1.18
CA LEU A 168 7.98 8.93 -2.36
C LEU A 168 6.58 8.34 -2.15
N LEU A 169 6.49 7.12 -1.61
CA LEU A 169 5.21 6.47 -1.32
C LEU A 169 4.37 7.27 -0.32
N VAL A 170 4.97 7.62 0.83
CA VAL A 170 4.33 8.40 1.90
C VAL A 170 3.86 9.75 1.37
N THR A 171 4.70 10.45 0.61
CA THR A 171 4.39 11.75 0.02
C THR A 171 3.21 11.67 -0.95
N ALA A 172 3.21 10.68 -1.85
CA ALA A 172 2.12 10.47 -2.80
C ALA A 172 0.78 10.19 -2.09
N VAL A 173 0.79 9.35 -1.05
CA VAL A 173 -0.42 9.03 -0.27
C VAL A 173 -0.94 10.23 0.51
N TRP A 174 -0.02 11.02 1.08
CA TRP A 174 -0.36 12.25 1.79
C TRP A 174 -1.05 13.27 0.87
N PHE A 175 -0.49 13.53 -0.31
CA PHE A 175 -1.10 14.41 -1.31
C PHE A 175 -2.41 13.84 -1.86
N TYR A 176 -2.47 12.54 -2.18
CA TYR A 176 -3.70 11.86 -2.61
C TYR A 176 -4.86 12.06 -1.63
N SER A 177 -4.56 12.09 -0.34
CA SER A 177 -5.55 12.27 0.73
C SER A 177 -6.03 13.72 0.86
N ARG A 178 -5.23 14.70 0.44
CA ARG A 178 -5.56 16.13 0.51
C ARG A 178 -6.21 16.69 -0.74
N LEU A 179 -5.95 16.08 -1.89
CA LEU A 179 -6.51 16.53 -3.17
C LEU A 179 -7.99 16.16 -3.29
N GLN A 180 -8.80 17.13 -3.76
CA GLN A 180 -10.24 16.93 -4.01
C GLN A 180 -10.53 16.46 -5.43
N ASN A 181 -9.69 16.84 -6.39
CA ASN A 181 -9.89 16.49 -7.80
C ASN A 181 -9.52 15.01 -8.04
N PRO A 182 -10.44 14.16 -8.55
CA PRO A 182 -10.18 12.74 -8.79
C PRO A 182 -9.00 12.45 -9.73
N LEU A 183 -8.85 13.25 -10.78
CA LEU A 183 -7.75 13.08 -11.72
C LEU A 183 -6.41 13.46 -11.07
N ALA A 184 -6.35 14.60 -10.37
CA ALA A 184 -5.13 15.01 -9.67
C ALA A 184 -4.70 13.95 -8.63
N ARG A 185 -5.66 13.38 -7.89
CA ARG A 185 -5.41 12.25 -6.97
C ARG A 185 -4.76 11.06 -7.68
N ALA A 186 -5.34 10.60 -8.78
CA ALA A 186 -4.79 9.48 -9.53
C ALA A 186 -3.39 9.80 -10.11
N LEU A 187 -3.20 11.00 -10.66
CA LEU A 187 -1.92 11.44 -11.22
C LEU A 187 -0.81 11.51 -10.16
N VAL A 188 -1.12 11.94 -8.94
CA VAL A 188 -0.15 11.91 -7.83
C VAL A 188 0.27 10.47 -7.49
N LEU A 189 -0.67 9.52 -7.47
CA LEU A 189 -0.33 8.11 -7.26
C LEU A 189 0.51 7.56 -8.41
N VAL A 190 0.16 7.88 -9.66
CA VAL A 190 0.93 7.48 -10.85
C VAL A 190 2.34 8.04 -10.79
N GLY A 191 2.50 9.32 -10.47
CA GLY A 191 3.81 9.95 -10.32
C GLY A 191 4.64 9.33 -9.20
N GLY A 192 4.02 9.06 -8.04
CA GLY A 192 4.68 8.36 -6.93
C GLY A 192 5.13 6.95 -7.29
N ALA A 193 4.26 6.16 -7.94
CA ALA A 193 4.57 4.80 -8.37
C ALA A 193 5.67 4.78 -9.45
N ALA A 194 5.59 5.67 -10.44
CA ALA A 194 6.63 5.81 -11.45
C ALA A 194 7.98 6.21 -10.81
N GLY A 195 7.97 7.15 -9.86
CA GLY A 195 9.18 7.54 -9.13
C GLY A 195 9.81 6.37 -8.38
N VAL A 196 9.01 5.57 -7.68
CA VAL A 196 9.49 4.39 -6.94
C VAL A 196 10.04 3.31 -7.88
N VAL A 197 9.39 3.06 -9.02
CA VAL A 197 9.90 2.15 -10.06
C VAL A 197 11.22 2.64 -10.65
N ILE A 198 11.37 3.94 -10.87
CA ILE A 198 12.65 4.53 -11.34
C ILE A 198 13.75 4.32 -10.31
N VAL A 199 13.46 4.54 -9.02
CA VAL A 199 14.42 4.31 -7.92
C VAL A 199 14.88 2.85 -7.90
N ASP A 200 13.97 1.90 -8.08
CA ASP A 200 14.30 0.47 -8.11
C ASP A 200 15.02 0.05 -9.38
N LEU A 201 14.67 0.63 -10.53
CA LEU A 201 15.41 0.43 -11.77
C LEU A 201 16.86 0.93 -11.62
N ILE A 202 17.06 2.12 -11.05
CA ILE A 202 18.40 2.65 -10.79
C ILE A 202 19.16 1.70 -9.88
N ASN A 203 18.57 1.30 -8.75
CA ASN A 203 19.17 0.33 -7.83
C ASN A 203 19.59 -0.95 -8.57
N SER A 204 18.68 -1.54 -9.35
CA SER A 204 18.94 -2.78 -10.09
C SER A 204 20.05 -2.63 -11.13
N LEU A 205 20.13 -1.47 -11.80
CA LEU A 205 21.15 -1.19 -12.82
C LEU A 205 22.53 -0.89 -12.21
N THR A 206 22.56 -0.34 -10.99
CA THR A 206 23.82 0.00 -10.30
C THR A 206 24.33 -1.11 -9.37
N TRP A 207 23.53 -2.14 -9.12
CA TRP A 207 23.93 -3.28 -8.31
C TRP A 207 24.54 -4.41 -9.15
N ASP A 208 25.82 -4.69 -8.92
CA ASP A 208 26.47 -5.89 -9.44
C ASP A 208 26.20 -7.10 -8.53
N TRP A 209 25.04 -7.72 -8.73
CA TRP A 209 24.66 -8.92 -7.99
C TRP A 209 25.59 -10.12 -8.27
N ARG A 210 26.28 -10.14 -9.43
CA ARG A 210 27.20 -11.24 -9.79
C ARG A 210 28.47 -11.20 -8.97
N ALA A 211 29.05 -10.02 -8.80
CA ALA A 211 30.18 -9.83 -7.92
C ALA A 211 29.84 -10.29 -6.49
N TYR A 212 28.61 -10.04 -6.03
CA TYR A 212 28.16 -10.50 -4.71
C TYR A 212 28.11 -12.04 -4.60
N TYR A 213 27.60 -12.74 -5.62
CA TYR A 213 27.50 -14.22 -5.63
C TYR A 213 28.71 -14.94 -6.24
N ASN A 214 29.80 -14.23 -6.58
CA ASN A 214 30.96 -14.76 -7.30
C ASN A 214 30.61 -15.50 -8.61
N LEU A 215 29.65 -14.97 -9.36
CA LEU A 215 29.20 -15.55 -10.64
C LEU A 215 30.02 -14.98 -11.81
N ARG A 216 30.11 -15.76 -12.89
CA ARG A 216 30.83 -15.38 -14.10
C ARG A 216 30.08 -14.26 -14.84
N ASP A 217 30.82 -13.36 -15.49
CA ASP A 217 30.23 -12.26 -16.25
C ASP A 217 29.81 -12.72 -17.66
N ASP A 218 28.58 -13.24 -17.78
CA ASP A 218 27.98 -13.70 -19.04
C ASP A 218 26.99 -12.67 -19.63
N GLY A 219 27.18 -11.37 -19.34
CA GLY A 219 26.35 -10.23 -19.80
C GLY A 219 25.12 -9.94 -18.94
N GLN A 220 24.80 -8.67 -18.65
CA GLN A 220 23.76 -8.31 -17.66
C GLN A 220 22.38 -8.94 -17.93
N LEU A 221 21.94 -9.85 -17.07
CA LEU A 221 20.52 -10.19 -16.94
C LEU A 221 19.81 -8.99 -16.33
N SER A 222 19.07 -8.24 -17.14
CA SER A 222 18.20 -7.17 -16.63
C SER A 222 17.11 -7.80 -15.77
N TYR A 223 17.09 -7.46 -14.48
CA TYR A 223 16.01 -7.83 -13.55
C TYR A 223 14.63 -7.41 -14.10
N TYR A 224 14.62 -6.34 -14.89
CA TYR A 224 13.46 -5.88 -15.64
C TYR A 224 13.44 -6.46 -17.05
N SER A 225 12.51 -7.39 -17.29
CA SER A 225 12.13 -7.76 -18.65
C SER A 225 11.33 -6.62 -19.31
N PRO A 226 11.42 -6.44 -20.64
CA PRO A 226 10.55 -5.51 -21.36
C PRO A 226 9.06 -5.75 -21.08
N LEU A 227 8.65 -7.01 -20.92
CA LEU A 227 7.29 -7.40 -20.56
C LEU A 227 6.89 -6.87 -19.17
N GLY A 228 7.77 -6.94 -18.18
CA GLY A 228 7.54 -6.38 -16.85
C GLY A 228 7.32 -4.86 -16.89
N LEU A 229 8.15 -4.15 -17.65
CA LEU A 229 8.01 -2.69 -17.83
C LEU A 229 6.71 -2.32 -18.55
N ILE A 230 6.32 -3.08 -19.59
CA ILE A 230 5.03 -2.90 -20.27
C ILE A 230 3.86 -3.14 -19.31
N ALA A 231 3.94 -4.17 -18.46
CA ALA A 231 2.91 -4.45 -17.47
C ALA A 231 2.78 -3.31 -16.44
N ILE A 232 3.91 -2.79 -15.94
CA ILE A 232 3.92 -1.61 -15.04
C ILE A 232 3.31 -0.40 -15.74
N ALA A 233 3.72 -0.09 -16.97
CA ALA A 233 3.16 1.03 -17.73
C ALA A 233 1.65 0.88 -17.96
N GLY A 234 1.18 -0.34 -18.25
CA GLY A 234 -0.23 -0.68 -18.35
C GLY A 234 -0.99 -0.40 -17.05
N LEU A 235 -0.45 -0.82 -15.90
CA LEU A 235 -1.02 -0.55 -14.57
C LEU A 235 -1.11 0.96 -14.29
N LEU A 236 -0.04 1.72 -14.58
CA LEU A 236 -0.05 3.19 -14.43
C LEU A 236 -1.11 3.84 -15.34
N GLY A 237 -1.27 3.35 -16.57
CA GLY A 237 -2.33 3.78 -17.49
C GLY A 237 -3.73 3.51 -16.94
N VAL A 238 -3.98 2.33 -16.37
CA VAL A 238 -5.24 1.98 -15.70
C VAL A 238 -5.50 2.91 -14.51
N MET A 239 -4.47 3.19 -13.69
CA MET A 239 -4.59 4.13 -12.58
C MET A 239 -5.03 5.53 -13.05
N ALA A 240 -4.39 6.09 -14.07
CA ALA A 240 -4.77 7.37 -14.66
C ALA A 240 -6.20 7.35 -15.22
N LEU A 241 -6.57 6.27 -15.92
CA LEU A 241 -7.90 6.07 -16.51
C LEU A 241 -8.99 6.07 -15.43
N THR A 242 -8.79 5.39 -14.30
CA THR A 242 -9.78 5.40 -13.20
C THR A 242 -10.01 6.81 -12.63
N GLY A 243 -8.96 7.64 -12.54
CA GLY A 243 -9.07 9.05 -12.15
C GLY A 243 -9.87 9.88 -13.15
N TYR A 244 -9.59 9.70 -14.43
CA TYR A 244 -10.33 10.36 -15.52
C TYR A 244 -11.82 9.96 -15.52
N LEU A 245 -12.11 8.66 -15.44
CA LEU A 245 -13.49 8.15 -15.45
C LEU A 245 -14.28 8.62 -14.22
N THR A 246 -13.65 8.65 -13.04
CA THR A 246 -14.27 9.21 -11.83
C THR A 246 -14.60 10.69 -12.00
N ARG A 247 -13.67 11.49 -12.54
CA ARG A 247 -13.90 12.91 -12.82
C ARG A 247 -15.09 13.09 -13.78
N ARG A 248 -15.11 12.36 -14.89
CA ARG A 248 -16.18 12.44 -15.91
C ARG A 248 -17.55 12.07 -15.33
N ARG A 249 -17.60 11.02 -14.49
CA ARG A 249 -18.84 10.60 -13.81
C ARG A 249 -19.36 11.69 -12.88
N ASN A 250 -18.49 12.29 -12.07
CA ASN A 250 -18.86 13.36 -11.15
C ASN A 250 -19.40 14.59 -11.90
N SER A 251 -18.77 14.96 -13.02
CA SER A 251 -19.26 16.07 -13.86
C SER A 251 -20.66 15.83 -14.41
N LYS A 252 -20.98 14.59 -14.84
CA LYS A 252 -22.33 14.25 -15.30
C LYS A 252 -23.39 14.34 -14.20
N GLN A 253 -23.03 13.94 -12.98
CA GLN A 253 -23.95 14.04 -11.83
C GLN A 253 -24.22 15.49 -11.44
N THR A 254 -23.25 16.39 -11.58
CA THR A 254 -23.47 17.83 -11.38
C THR A 254 -24.40 18.43 -12.43
N LEU A 255 -24.30 17.99 -13.68
CA LEU A 255 -25.15 18.48 -14.78
C LEU A 255 -26.60 17.97 -14.67
N ASN A 256 -26.78 16.72 -14.24
CA ASN A 256 -28.10 16.12 -14.01
C ASN A 256 -28.65 16.41 -12.59
N GLY A 257 -27.97 17.29 -11.85
CA GLY A 257 -28.36 17.78 -10.53
C GLY A 257 -29.09 19.11 -10.58
N VAL A 258 -29.51 19.53 -11.78
CA VAL A 258 -30.84 20.11 -12.07
C VAL A 258 -31.79 18.95 -12.35
#